data_AF-A0AAU2XLY9-F1
#
_entry.id   AF-A0AAU2XLY9-F1
#
_cell.length_a   1.000
_cell.length_b   1.000
_cell.length_c   1.000
_cell.angle_alpha   90.00
_cell.angle_beta   90.00
_cell.angle_gamma   90.00
#
_symmetry.space_group_name_H-M   'P 1'
#
loop_
_entity.id
_entity.type
_entity.pdbx_description
1 polymer ?
#
loop_
_entity_poly.entity_id
_entity_poly.type
_entity_poly.pdbx_seq_one_letter_code
_entity_poly.pdbx_strand_id
1 'polypeptide(L)'
;MRQEWSPEELLASWTLVDGDWKLVANKSGPTRLGFCLMLKFFEIEARFPEFIEEFPQSAVEYVSGLVKVPAAELTKYDLAGAKRHRKQIHEALGFRPPTLAWLAAEVCPVELVEDRQREALLVECHTRKIEPPGPTRMERVLVAARGRWERAFCARTIERLGAVGRARLLALVAEGNDEGTALLAALKRDPGAVGLDALLMEIIKLTSVRELGLPKGLFADCSEKLVAAWRARAIKMYPSDFRDTAEDVRVTLLAALCSSRQAEITEALVDLLIALVHKINARAERRVEKQLTAELRKVRGKEGILFKLAEAAVGKPDERGRVARPRPDARLRRTRPHRGRRAPRGPGGGPADVRRRRAHHDVQRHPRGPAEHRAPAQSGDRGARGRRGGARFAPTEREFAVTPAARRKVFGLATADDRLA
;
A
#
# COMPACT_ATOMS: atom_id res chain seq x y z
N MET A 1 -16.28 4.88 -32.03
CA MET A 1 -17.63 5.39 -32.31
C MET A 1 -18.51 4.25 -32.81
N ARG A 2 -19.81 4.26 -32.49
CA ARG A 2 -20.80 3.31 -33.03
C ARG A 2 -20.92 3.49 -34.56
N GLN A 3 -20.92 2.40 -35.32
CA GLN A 3 -20.98 2.42 -36.79
C GLN A 3 -22.41 2.38 -37.34
N GLU A 4 -23.33 1.74 -36.63
CA GLU A 4 -24.73 1.63 -37.05
C GLU A 4 -25.57 2.76 -36.47
N TRP A 5 -26.30 3.49 -37.32
CA TRP A 5 -27.16 4.61 -36.92
C TRP A 5 -28.51 4.50 -37.60
N SER A 6 -29.60 4.70 -36.85
CA SER A 6 -30.93 4.83 -37.45
C SER A 6 -31.12 6.22 -38.07
N PRO A 7 -32.07 6.40 -39.01
CA PRO A 7 -32.38 7.71 -39.57
C PRO A 7 -32.75 8.77 -38.51
N GLU A 8 -33.49 8.37 -37.48
CA GLU A 8 -33.87 9.24 -36.36
C GLU A 8 -32.65 9.66 -35.52
N GLU A 9 -31.72 8.73 -35.27
CA GLU A 9 -30.48 9.02 -34.53
C GLU A 9 -29.55 9.95 -35.33
N LEU A 10 -29.51 9.80 -36.66
CA LEU A 10 -28.79 10.69 -37.57
C LEU A 10 -29.35 12.11 -37.53
N LEU A 11 -30.67 12.25 -37.66
CA LEU A 11 -31.34 13.54 -37.55
C LEU A 11 -31.14 14.17 -36.17
N ALA A 12 -31.14 13.37 -35.12
CA ALA A 12 -30.91 13.89 -33.79
C ALA A 12 -29.46 14.38 -33.63
N SER A 13 -28.46 13.64 -34.12
CA SER A 13 -27.05 13.77 -33.71
C SER A 13 -26.10 14.37 -34.74
N TRP A 14 -26.46 14.34 -36.01
CA TRP A 14 -25.60 14.77 -37.11
C TRP A 14 -26.16 15.99 -37.87
N THR A 15 -27.36 16.46 -37.52
CA THR A 15 -27.92 17.70 -38.06
C THR A 15 -27.23 18.93 -37.48
N LEU A 16 -26.90 19.87 -38.37
CA LEU A 16 -26.32 21.17 -38.02
C LEU A 16 -27.39 22.12 -37.47
N VAL A 17 -27.12 22.72 -36.31
CA VAL A 17 -27.96 23.76 -35.70
C VAL A 17 -27.43 25.15 -36.04
N ASP A 18 -28.16 26.21 -35.70
CA ASP A 18 -27.86 27.59 -36.13
C ASP A 18 -26.44 28.08 -35.79
N GLY A 19 -25.89 27.68 -34.64
CA GLY A 19 -24.51 27.97 -34.26
C GLY A 19 -23.47 27.30 -35.17
N ASP A 20 -23.76 26.10 -35.65
CA ASP A 20 -22.86 25.31 -36.48
C ASP A 20 -22.74 25.92 -37.88
N TRP A 21 -23.85 26.39 -38.43
CA TRP A 21 -23.87 27.04 -39.75
C TRP A 21 -22.94 28.26 -39.82
N LYS A 22 -22.82 29.02 -38.71
CA LYS A 22 -21.85 30.12 -38.62
C LYS A 22 -20.40 29.65 -38.73
N LEU A 23 -20.06 28.50 -38.12
CA LEU A 23 -18.72 27.92 -38.20
C LEU A 23 -18.40 27.38 -39.61
N VAL A 24 -19.44 26.93 -40.34
CA VAL A 24 -19.31 26.30 -41.66
C VAL A 24 -19.35 27.30 -42.81
N ALA A 25 -19.90 28.50 -42.62
CA ALA A 25 -20.15 29.50 -43.65
C ALA A 25 -18.95 29.77 -44.59
N ASN A 26 -17.74 29.85 -44.05
CA ASN A 26 -16.52 30.15 -44.80
C ASN A 26 -15.78 28.92 -45.36
N LYS A 27 -16.46 27.77 -45.47
CA LYS A 27 -15.87 26.50 -45.94
C LYS A 27 -16.58 26.02 -47.20
N SER A 28 -15.87 25.34 -48.09
CA SER A 28 -16.39 24.85 -49.38
C SER A 28 -15.86 23.44 -49.72
N GLY A 29 -16.60 22.73 -50.58
CA GLY A 29 -16.22 21.41 -51.10
C GLY A 29 -15.80 20.42 -50.00
N PRO A 30 -14.67 19.69 -50.17
CA PRO A 30 -14.16 18.74 -49.16
C PRO A 30 -14.01 19.32 -47.75
N THR A 31 -13.58 20.58 -47.64
CA THR A 31 -13.35 21.22 -46.34
C THR A 31 -14.64 21.52 -45.59
N ARG A 32 -15.75 21.76 -46.31
CA ARG A 32 -17.08 21.92 -45.72
C ARG A 32 -17.55 20.62 -45.11
N LEU A 33 -17.55 19.54 -45.91
CA LEU A 33 -18.00 18.22 -45.46
C LEU A 33 -17.13 17.70 -44.31
N GLY A 34 -15.81 17.73 -44.45
CA GLY A 34 -14.87 17.27 -43.43
C GLY A 34 -14.95 18.06 -42.13
N PHE A 35 -15.17 19.38 -42.19
CA PHE A 35 -15.38 20.18 -40.97
C PHE A 35 -16.68 19.84 -40.25
N CYS A 36 -17.80 19.70 -40.98
CA CYS A 36 -19.09 19.35 -40.38
C CYS A 36 -19.06 17.98 -39.70
N LEU A 37 -18.48 16.98 -40.37
CA LEU A 37 -18.31 15.65 -39.79
C LEU A 37 -17.44 15.70 -38.55
N MET A 38 -16.33 16.45 -38.58
CA MET A 38 -15.45 16.58 -37.43
C MET A 38 -16.11 17.32 -36.25
N LEU A 39 -16.91 18.35 -36.52
CA LEU A 39 -17.68 19.06 -35.50
C LEU A 39 -18.67 18.11 -34.82
N LYS A 40 -19.50 17.40 -35.59
CA LYS A 40 -20.50 16.49 -35.05
C LYS A 40 -19.90 15.27 -34.37
N PHE A 41 -18.82 14.74 -34.92
CA PHE A 41 -18.04 13.70 -34.27
C PHE A 41 -17.54 14.16 -32.90
N PHE A 42 -17.00 15.39 -32.81
CA PHE A 42 -16.52 15.93 -31.54
C PHE A 42 -17.67 16.17 -30.54
N GLU A 43 -18.83 16.62 -30.98
CA GLU A 43 -20.01 16.73 -30.10
C GLU A 43 -20.41 15.37 -29.53
N ILE A 44 -20.28 14.28 -30.29
CA ILE A 44 -20.69 12.94 -29.83
C ILE A 44 -19.62 12.26 -28.97
N GLU A 45 -18.35 12.35 -29.37
CA GLU A 45 -17.24 11.58 -28.79
C GLU A 45 -16.29 12.44 -27.92
N ALA A 46 -16.47 13.76 -27.89
CA ALA A 46 -15.63 14.75 -27.19
C ALA A 46 -14.13 14.72 -27.56
N ARG A 47 -13.78 14.04 -28.66
CA ARG A 47 -12.43 13.95 -29.24
C ARG A 47 -12.46 14.08 -30.75
N PHE A 48 -11.31 14.27 -31.37
CA PHE A 48 -11.21 14.18 -32.82
C PHE A 48 -11.05 12.73 -33.33
N PRO A 49 -11.51 12.45 -34.56
CA PRO A 49 -11.19 11.21 -35.24
C PRO A 49 -9.71 11.19 -35.64
N GLU A 50 -9.10 10.01 -35.54
CA GLU A 50 -7.74 9.72 -35.98
C GLU A 50 -7.70 9.34 -37.46
N PHE A 51 -8.76 8.69 -37.95
CA PHE A 51 -8.89 8.22 -39.34
C PHE A 51 -10.25 8.57 -39.92
N ILE A 52 -10.37 8.62 -41.26
CA ILE A 52 -11.64 8.96 -41.94
C ILE A 52 -12.67 7.84 -41.75
N GLU A 53 -12.19 6.60 -41.63
CA GLU A 53 -12.98 5.39 -41.42
C GLU A 53 -13.69 5.36 -40.06
N GLU A 54 -13.32 6.25 -39.13
CA GLU A 54 -14.07 6.42 -37.88
C GLU A 54 -15.44 7.09 -38.09
N PHE A 55 -15.64 7.79 -39.22
CA PHE A 55 -16.93 8.33 -39.57
C PHE A 55 -17.85 7.22 -40.09
N PRO A 56 -19.04 7.01 -39.47
CA PRO A 56 -20.02 6.07 -39.99
C PRO A 56 -20.46 6.46 -41.40
N GLN A 57 -20.48 5.51 -42.33
CA GLN A 57 -20.83 5.78 -43.73
C GLN A 57 -22.21 6.44 -43.87
N SER A 58 -23.19 6.01 -43.07
CA SER A 58 -24.53 6.61 -43.03
C SER A 58 -24.54 8.06 -42.56
N ALA A 59 -23.64 8.43 -41.64
CA ALA A 59 -23.45 9.81 -41.21
C ALA A 59 -22.77 10.65 -42.28
N VAL A 60 -21.78 10.09 -42.98
CA VAL A 60 -21.13 10.75 -44.12
C VAL A 60 -22.17 11.07 -45.19
N GLU A 61 -22.99 10.10 -45.59
CA GLU A 61 -24.05 10.28 -46.59
C GLU A 61 -25.08 11.32 -46.15
N TYR A 62 -25.57 11.23 -44.91
CA TYR A 62 -26.52 12.19 -44.36
C TYR A 62 -25.98 13.63 -44.35
N VAL A 63 -24.79 13.85 -43.81
CA VAL A 63 -24.18 15.19 -43.73
C VAL A 63 -23.82 15.70 -45.13
N SER A 64 -23.41 14.82 -46.05
CA SER A 64 -23.13 15.18 -47.45
C SER A 64 -24.36 15.79 -48.14
N GLY A 65 -25.54 15.22 -47.92
CA GLY A 65 -26.81 15.75 -48.39
C GLY A 65 -27.15 17.10 -47.76
N LEU A 66 -26.94 17.23 -46.44
CA LEU A 66 -27.20 18.46 -45.69
C LEU A 66 -26.37 19.65 -46.19
N VAL A 67 -25.08 19.43 -46.46
CA VAL A 67 -24.15 20.50 -46.87
C VAL A 67 -24.03 20.66 -48.39
N LYS A 68 -24.74 19.81 -49.15
CA LYS A 68 -24.74 19.75 -50.63
C LYS A 68 -23.34 19.55 -51.22
N VAL A 69 -22.55 18.65 -50.63
CA VAL A 69 -21.22 18.25 -51.13
C VAL A 69 -21.22 16.73 -51.31
N PRO A 70 -20.81 16.18 -52.46
CA PRO A 70 -20.78 14.72 -52.64
C PRO A 70 -19.94 14.01 -51.58
N ALA A 71 -20.43 12.89 -51.04
CA ALA A 71 -19.71 12.10 -50.02
C ALA A 71 -18.29 11.69 -50.45
N ALA A 72 -18.10 11.40 -51.75
CA ALA A 72 -16.79 11.04 -52.31
C ALA A 72 -15.71 12.12 -52.14
N GLU A 73 -16.10 13.40 -52.01
CA GLU A 73 -15.17 14.51 -51.77
C GLU A 73 -14.50 14.42 -50.40
N LEU A 74 -15.02 13.64 -49.45
CA LEU A 74 -14.41 13.44 -48.13
C LEU A 74 -12.99 12.88 -48.23
N THR A 75 -12.71 12.03 -49.24
CA THR A 75 -11.37 11.46 -49.48
C THR A 75 -10.31 12.53 -49.75
N LYS A 76 -10.70 13.72 -50.20
CA LYS A 76 -9.80 14.86 -50.44
C LYS A 76 -9.56 15.71 -49.20
N TYR A 77 -10.23 15.40 -48.09
CA TYR A 77 -10.08 16.14 -46.84
C TYR A 77 -8.87 15.64 -46.05
N ASP A 78 -7.88 16.52 -45.86
CA ASP A 78 -6.72 16.23 -45.02
C ASP A 78 -7.08 16.34 -43.53
N LEU A 79 -7.53 15.21 -42.96
CA LEU A 79 -7.84 15.10 -41.54
C LEU A 79 -6.61 15.35 -40.66
N ALA A 80 -5.43 14.88 -41.05
CA ALA A 80 -4.21 15.03 -40.26
C ALA A 80 -3.77 16.50 -40.18
N GLY A 81 -3.79 17.21 -41.32
CA GLY A 81 -3.41 18.63 -41.43
C GLY A 81 -4.42 19.64 -40.91
N ALA A 82 -5.65 19.23 -40.54
CA ALA A 82 -6.74 20.10 -40.12
C ALA A 82 -6.58 20.80 -38.74
N LYS A 83 -5.37 21.24 -38.37
CA LYS A 83 -5.06 21.90 -37.08
C LYS A 83 -5.93 23.14 -36.83
N ARG A 84 -6.15 23.98 -37.86
CA ARG A 84 -7.00 25.18 -37.76
C ARG A 84 -8.44 24.82 -37.43
N HIS A 85 -8.97 23.76 -38.03
CA HIS A 85 -10.33 23.31 -37.78
C HIS A 85 -10.50 22.75 -36.36
N ARG A 86 -9.53 21.97 -35.87
CA ARG A 86 -9.51 21.50 -34.47
C ARG A 86 -9.54 22.66 -33.48
N LYS A 87 -8.74 23.70 -33.73
CA LYS A 87 -8.74 24.93 -32.93
C LYS A 87 -10.10 25.63 -32.93
N GLN A 88 -10.73 25.78 -34.10
CA GLN A 88 -12.06 26.40 -34.20
C GLN A 88 -13.13 25.61 -33.44
N ILE A 89 -13.10 24.28 -33.51
CA ILE A 89 -14.05 23.41 -32.79
C ILE A 89 -13.82 23.50 -31.28
N HIS A 90 -12.56 23.48 -30.83
CA HIS A 90 -12.23 23.70 -29.42
C HIS A 90 -12.74 25.05 -28.89
N GLU A 91 -12.51 26.14 -29.62
CA GLU A 91 -12.98 27.48 -29.24
C GLU A 91 -14.51 27.54 -29.19
N ALA A 92 -15.19 26.93 -30.17
CA ALA A 92 -16.66 26.91 -30.21
C ALA A 92 -17.30 26.09 -29.08
N LEU A 93 -16.70 24.95 -28.72
CA LEU A 93 -17.24 24.04 -27.70
C LEU A 93 -16.68 24.27 -26.29
N GLY A 94 -15.67 25.14 -26.15
CA GLY A 94 -15.01 25.47 -24.89
C GLY A 94 -14.09 24.37 -24.37
N PHE A 95 -13.57 23.52 -25.26
CA PHE A 95 -12.64 22.44 -24.90
C PHE A 95 -11.18 22.89 -24.98
N ARG A 96 -10.34 22.30 -24.12
CA ARG A 96 -8.89 22.53 -24.11
C ARG A 96 -8.13 21.22 -24.41
N PRO A 97 -6.96 21.28 -25.06
CA PRO A 97 -6.16 20.08 -25.31
C PRO A 97 -5.61 19.51 -23.99
N PRO A 98 -5.43 18.19 -23.89
CA PRO A 98 -4.90 17.56 -22.69
C PRO A 98 -3.43 17.94 -22.51
N THR A 99 -3.04 18.32 -21.30
CA THR A 99 -1.62 18.48 -20.95
C THR A 99 -1.16 17.30 -20.12
N LEU A 100 -0.02 16.71 -20.50
CA LEU A 100 0.61 15.61 -19.74
C LEU A 100 0.91 15.99 -18.28
N ALA A 101 1.12 17.27 -18.00
CA ALA A 101 1.36 17.77 -16.65
C ALA A 101 0.11 17.64 -15.76
N TRP A 102 -1.06 18.02 -16.28
CA TRP A 102 -2.34 17.89 -15.58
C TRP A 102 -2.68 16.42 -15.31
N LEU A 103 -2.53 15.56 -16.32
CA LEU A 103 -2.77 14.12 -16.18
C LEU A 103 -1.95 13.49 -15.06
N ALA A 104 -0.65 13.81 -15.04
CA ALA A 104 0.27 13.34 -14.02
C ALA A 104 -0.09 13.87 -12.63
N ALA A 105 -0.54 15.12 -12.52
CA ALA A 105 -0.82 15.76 -11.23
C ALA A 105 -2.14 15.29 -10.60
N GLU A 106 -3.17 15.05 -11.40
CA GLU A 106 -4.55 14.89 -10.90
C GLU A 106 -5.06 13.46 -10.97
N VAL A 107 -4.69 12.68 -12.00
CA VAL A 107 -5.23 11.32 -12.22
C VAL A 107 -4.33 10.25 -11.61
N CYS A 108 -3.02 10.33 -11.85
CA CYS A 108 -2.05 9.32 -11.39
C CYS A 108 -1.92 9.14 -9.86
N PRO A 109 -2.05 10.17 -9.01
CA PRO A 109 -1.95 9.98 -7.55
C PRO A 109 -3.19 9.32 -6.92
N VAL A 110 -4.34 9.37 -7.60
CA VAL A 110 -5.65 8.94 -7.06
C VAL A 110 -5.93 7.47 -7.39
N GLU A 111 -5.72 7.09 -8.65
CA GLU A 111 -5.92 5.71 -9.11
C GLU A 111 -4.59 5.07 -9.49
N LEU A 112 -4.28 3.94 -8.87
CA LEU A 112 -3.03 3.19 -9.12
C LEU A 112 -3.23 2.02 -10.08
N VAL A 113 -4.48 1.62 -10.30
CA VAL A 113 -4.88 0.50 -11.18
C VAL A 113 -5.06 1.03 -12.61
N GLU A 114 -4.40 0.40 -13.58
CA GLU A 114 -4.32 0.89 -14.97
C GLU A 114 -5.69 1.04 -15.63
N ASP A 115 -6.55 0.02 -15.52
CA ASP A 115 -7.89 0.05 -16.11
C ASP A 115 -8.75 1.19 -15.54
N ARG A 116 -8.63 1.44 -14.23
CA ARG A 116 -9.37 2.51 -13.55
C ARG A 116 -8.81 3.90 -13.86
N GLN A 117 -7.52 4.01 -14.14
CA GLN A 117 -6.92 5.28 -14.59
C GLN A 117 -7.49 5.72 -15.93
N ARG A 118 -7.75 4.79 -16.85
CA ARG A 118 -8.39 5.11 -18.13
C ARG A 118 -9.79 5.67 -17.92
N GLU A 119 -10.59 5.03 -17.07
CA GLU A 119 -11.95 5.49 -16.77
C GLU A 119 -11.95 6.84 -16.07
N ALA A 120 -11.12 7.01 -15.03
CA ALA A 120 -10.97 8.26 -14.30
C ALA A 120 -10.52 9.41 -15.22
N LEU A 121 -9.60 9.13 -16.14
CA LEU A 121 -9.15 10.08 -17.15
C LEU A 121 -10.32 10.55 -18.03
N LEU A 122 -11.10 9.63 -18.59
CA LEU A 122 -12.24 9.99 -19.45
C LEU A 122 -13.26 10.84 -18.70
N VAL A 123 -13.55 10.51 -17.44
CA VAL A 123 -14.47 11.26 -16.58
C VAL A 123 -13.93 12.68 -16.28
N GLU A 124 -12.66 12.81 -15.89
CA GLU A 124 -12.06 14.11 -15.60
C GLU A 124 -11.93 14.99 -16.85
N CYS A 125 -11.60 14.39 -18.00
CA CYS A 125 -11.62 15.07 -19.28
C CYS A 125 -13.00 15.66 -19.57
N HIS A 126 -14.05 14.88 -19.31
CA HIS A 126 -15.41 15.36 -19.48
C HIS A 126 -15.74 16.53 -18.54
N THR A 127 -15.54 16.35 -17.23
CA THR A 127 -15.86 17.36 -16.20
C THR A 127 -15.14 18.68 -16.44
N ARG A 128 -13.89 18.64 -16.89
CA ARG A 128 -13.05 19.84 -17.07
C ARG A 128 -13.04 20.38 -18.51
N LYS A 129 -13.84 19.81 -19.42
CA LYS A 129 -13.84 20.12 -20.86
C LYS A 129 -12.45 20.03 -21.46
N ILE A 130 -11.78 18.92 -21.22
CA ILE A 130 -10.48 18.58 -21.81
C ILE A 130 -10.70 17.50 -22.85
N GLU A 131 -10.10 17.65 -24.02
CA GLU A 131 -10.15 16.63 -25.07
C GLU A 131 -9.46 15.33 -24.56
N PRO A 132 -10.13 14.18 -24.51
CA PRO A 132 -9.50 12.94 -24.13
C PRO A 132 -8.51 12.52 -25.22
N PRO A 133 -7.35 11.94 -24.86
CA PRO A 133 -6.45 11.37 -25.84
C PRO A 133 -7.17 10.35 -26.74
N GLY A 134 -6.85 10.33 -28.02
CA GLY A 134 -7.38 9.31 -28.93
C GLY A 134 -6.98 7.88 -28.50
N PRO A 135 -7.74 6.84 -28.90
CA PRO A 135 -7.58 5.48 -28.38
C PRO A 135 -6.17 4.93 -28.55
N THR A 136 -5.52 5.22 -29.69
CA THR A 136 -4.15 4.73 -29.98
C THR A 136 -3.07 5.48 -29.20
N ARG A 137 -3.39 6.65 -28.68
CA ARG A 137 -2.48 7.49 -27.89
C ARG A 137 -2.73 7.36 -26.39
N MET A 138 -3.92 6.94 -25.99
CA MET A 138 -4.36 6.85 -24.60
C MET A 138 -3.33 6.13 -23.72
N GLU A 139 -2.94 4.91 -24.10
CA GLU A 139 -2.03 4.11 -23.30
C GLU A 139 -0.64 4.77 -23.17
N ARG A 140 -0.09 5.25 -24.29
CA ARG A 140 1.20 5.95 -24.29
C ARG A 140 1.17 7.21 -23.41
N VAL A 141 0.05 7.92 -23.39
CA VAL A 141 -0.15 9.12 -22.57
C VAL A 141 -0.25 8.76 -21.09
N LEU A 142 -0.96 7.69 -20.74
CA LEU A 142 -1.05 7.20 -19.36
C LEU A 142 0.32 6.73 -18.85
N VAL A 143 1.07 5.95 -19.63
CA VAL A 143 2.44 5.53 -19.30
C VAL A 143 3.35 6.74 -19.09
N ALA A 144 3.30 7.72 -19.99
CA ALA A 144 4.11 8.93 -19.87
C ALA A 144 3.72 9.78 -18.66
N ALA A 145 2.42 9.91 -18.36
CA ALA A 145 1.90 10.64 -17.21
C ALA A 145 2.32 9.96 -15.90
N ARG A 146 2.20 8.62 -15.82
CA ARG A 146 2.66 7.82 -14.66
C ARG A 146 4.15 8.01 -14.43
N GLY A 147 4.98 7.85 -15.46
CA GLY A 147 6.42 8.03 -15.35
C GLY A 147 6.80 9.46 -14.93
N ARG A 148 6.06 10.48 -15.39
CA ARG A 148 6.25 11.86 -14.93
C ARG A 148 5.88 12.03 -13.46
N TRP A 149 4.75 11.48 -13.05
CA TRP A 149 4.27 11.55 -11.68
C TRP A 149 5.20 10.81 -10.72
N GLU A 150 5.65 9.59 -11.06
CA GLU A 150 6.58 8.79 -10.25
C GLU A 150 7.92 9.53 -10.04
N ARG A 151 8.48 10.14 -11.10
CA ARG A 151 9.68 10.97 -10.97
C ARG A 151 9.46 12.16 -10.03
N ALA A 152 8.34 12.86 -10.16
CA ALA A 152 8.00 13.97 -9.28
C ALA A 152 7.81 13.52 -7.82
N PHE A 153 7.20 12.35 -7.61
CA PHE A 153 7.03 11.74 -6.29
C PHE A 153 8.37 11.38 -5.64
N CYS A 154 9.27 10.75 -6.40
CA CYS A 154 10.61 10.43 -5.90
C CYS A 154 11.40 11.69 -5.55
N ALA A 155 11.39 12.69 -6.44
CA ALA A 155 12.08 13.96 -6.21
C ALA A 155 11.60 14.65 -4.93
N ARG A 156 10.28 14.77 -4.73
CA ARG A 156 9.70 15.35 -3.51
C ARG A 156 10.07 14.56 -2.25
N THR A 157 10.08 13.23 -2.33
CA THR A 157 10.45 12.36 -1.20
C THR A 157 11.90 12.61 -0.80
N ILE A 158 12.82 12.65 -1.77
CA ILE A 158 14.25 12.88 -1.55
C ILE A 158 14.50 14.29 -0.99
N GLU A 159 13.81 15.29 -1.52
CA GLU A 159 13.87 16.67 -1.02
C GLU A 159 13.50 16.74 0.46
N ARG A 160 12.38 16.12 0.86
CA ARG A 160 11.93 16.07 2.26
C ARG A 160 12.87 15.30 3.18
N LEU A 161 13.46 14.21 2.70
CA LEU A 161 14.42 13.41 3.46
C LEU A 161 15.73 14.16 3.75
N GLY A 162 16.12 15.05 2.85
CA GLY A 162 17.43 15.70 2.86
C GLY A 162 18.59 14.71 2.65
N ALA A 163 19.82 15.24 2.59
CA ALA A 163 21.02 14.45 2.30
C ALA A 163 21.28 13.36 3.35
N VAL A 164 21.05 13.66 4.63
CA VAL A 164 21.30 12.72 5.75
C VAL A 164 20.33 11.54 5.72
N GLY A 165 19.04 11.80 5.54
CA GLY A 165 18.02 10.74 5.45
C GLY A 165 18.26 9.85 4.24
N ARG A 166 18.58 10.44 3.08
CA ARG A 166 18.97 9.71 1.86
C ARG A 166 20.16 8.78 2.10
N ALA A 167 21.24 9.30 2.68
CA ALA A 167 22.46 8.51 2.94
C ALA A 167 22.20 7.33 3.88
N ARG A 168 21.44 7.54 4.96
CA ARG A 168 21.06 6.47 5.91
C ARG A 168 20.22 5.38 5.26
N LEU A 169 19.27 5.74 4.40
CA LEU A 169 18.48 4.77 3.67
C LEU A 169 19.34 3.97 2.69
N LEU A 170 20.21 4.62 1.92
CA LEU A 170 21.10 3.94 0.98
C LEU A 170 22.06 2.98 1.68
N ALA A 171 22.50 3.30 2.89
CA ALA A 171 23.34 2.42 3.69
C ALA A 171 22.69 1.05 3.95
N LEU A 172 21.36 0.94 4.00
CA LEU A 172 20.65 -0.33 4.20
C LEU A 172 20.91 -1.37 3.09
N VAL A 173 21.31 -0.93 1.90
CA VAL A 173 21.54 -1.79 0.73
C VAL A 173 22.93 -1.62 0.15
N ALA A 174 23.79 -0.85 0.80
CA ALA A 174 25.17 -0.63 0.37
C ALA A 174 25.95 -1.95 0.32
N GLU A 175 26.80 -2.08 -0.69
CA GLU A 175 27.68 -3.24 -0.83
C GLU A 175 28.71 -3.25 0.30
N GLY A 176 28.92 -4.42 0.93
CA GLY A 176 29.79 -4.56 2.10
C GLY A 176 29.23 -4.03 3.42
N ASN A 177 27.97 -3.55 3.46
CA ASN A 177 27.31 -3.17 4.72
C ASN A 177 26.40 -4.29 5.24
N ASP A 178 27.01 -5.28 5.90
CA ASP A 178 26.28 -6.42 6.47
C ASP A 178 25.28 -6.00 7.56
N GLU A 179 25.61 -4.97 8.35
CA GLU A 179 24.71 -4.43 9.38
C GLU A 179 23.45 -3.81 8.77
N GLY A 180 23.62 -3.01 7.70
CA GLY A 180 22.51 -2.39 6.98
C GLY A 180 21.58 -3.43 6.34
N THR A 181 22.16 -4.44 5.70
CA THR A 181 21.38 -5.51 5.07
C THR A 181 20.68 -6.40 6.10
N ALA A 182 21.32 -6.69 7.24
CA ALA A 182 20.71 -7.39 8.36
C ALA A 182 19.56 -6.60 8.97
N LEU A 183 19.71 -5.28 9.13
CA LEU A 183 18.62 -4.40 9.56
C LEU A 183 17.45 -4.47 8.57
N LEU A 184 17.69 -4.27 7.28
CA LEU A 184 16.64 -4.37 6.25
C LEU A 184 15.90 -5.71 6.31
N ALA A 185 16.63 -6.83 6.46
CA ALA A 185 16.04 -8.15 6.61
C ALA A 185 15.19 -8.27 7.89
N ALA A 186 15.66 -7.70 9.01
CA ALA A 186 14.92 -7.67 10.27
C ALA A 186 13.63 -6.83 10.16
N LEU A 187 13.66 -5.71 9.43
CA LEU A 187 12.49 -4.86 9.20
C LEU A 187 11.40 -5.57 8.39
N LYS A 188 11.79 -6.41 7.44
CA LYS A 188 10.85 -7.17 6.59
C LYS A 188 10.21 -8.36 7.30
N ARG A 189 10.76 -8.81 8.43
CA ARG A 189 10.20 -9.92 9.20
C ARG A 189 9.05 -9.47 10.09
N ASP A 190 8.03 -10.30 10.15
CA ASP A 190 6.93 -10.16 11.09
C ASP A 190 7.38 -10.35 12.55
N PRO A 191 6.56 -9.88 13.52
CA PRO A 191 6.82 -10.06 14.94
C PRO A 191 6.89 -11.54 15.34
N GLY A 192 7.75 -11.85 16.31
CA GLY A 192 7.90 -13.20 16.85
C GLY A 192 6.75 -13.63 17.78
N ALA A 193 6.83 -14.87 18.29
CA ALA A 193 5.82 -15.42 19.21
C ALA A 193 5.74 -14.63 20.54
N VAL A 194 4.53 -14.59 21.14
CA VAL A 194 4.24 -13.79 22.35
C VAL A 194 5.15 -14.18 23.54
N GLY A 195 6.08 -13.27 23.86
CA GLY A 195 7.04 -13.40 24.95
C GLY A 195 7.84 -12.12 25.18
N LEU A 196 8.57 -12.06 26.29
CA LEU A 196 9.44 -10.91 26.62
C LEU A 196 10.53 -10.72 25.57
N ASP A 197 11.12 -11.81 25.07
CA ASP A 197 12.19 -11.75 24.07
C ASP A 197 11.69 -11.13 22.76
N ALA A 198 10.49 -11.50 22.31
CA ALA A 198 9.88 -10.91 21.12
C ALA A 198 9.60 -9.41 21.32
N LEU A 199 9.11 -9.01 22.50
CA LEU A 199 8.90 -7.59 22.82
C LEU A 199 10.22 -6.81 22.76
N LEU A 200 11.30 -7.32 23.36
CA LEU A 200 12.61 -6.68 23.35
C LEU A 200 13.20 -6.60 21.93
N MET A 201 13.04 -7.65 21.13
CA MET A 201 13.47 -7.64 19.72
C MET A 201 12.72 -6.58 18.90
N GLU A 202 11.41 -6.45 19.06
CA GLU A 202 10.63 -5.42 18.37
C GLU A 202 10.98 -4.00 18.83
N ILE A 203 11.34 -3.80 20.11
CA ILE A 203 11.85 -2.51 20.61
C ILE A 203 13.18 -2.15 19.94
N ILE A 204 14.09 -3.11 19.80
CA ILE A 204 15.37 -2.90 19.10
C ILE A 204 15.10 -2.51 17.65
N LYS A 205 14.26 -3.26 16.93
CA LYS A 205 13.87 -2.94 15.54
C LYS A 205 13.31 -1.52 15.44
N LEU A 206 12.37 -1.16 16.31
CA LEU A 206 11.74 0.17 16.30
C LEU A 206 12.76 1.28 16.56
N THR A 207 13.71 1.06 17.46
CA THR A 207 14.79 2.01 17.76
C THR A 207 15.68 2.20 16.54
N SER A 208 16.12 1.12 15.91
CA SER A 208 16.94 1.17 14.70
C SER A 208 16.23 1.84 13.51
N VAL A 209 14.92 1.63 13.32
CA VAL A 209 14.17 2.36 12.27
C VAL A 209 14.10 3.85 12.58
N ARG A 210 13.89 4.23 13.85
CA ARG A 210 13.81 5.63 14.26
C ARG A 210 15.15 6.37 14.08
N GLU A 211 16.28 5.67 14.25
CA GLU A 211 17.62 6.20 14.01
C GLU A 211 17.87 6.59 12.55
N LEU A 212 17.12 6.02 11.60
CA LEU A 212 17.14 6.48 10.21
C LEU A 212 16.73 7.96 10.09
N GLY A 213 15.94 8.46 11.06
CA GLY A 213 15.60 9.89 11.17
C GLY A 213 14.63 10.34 10.09
N LEU A 214 13.67 9.50 9.71
CA LEU A 214 12.65 9.86 8.74
C LEU A 214 11.81 11.06 9.24
N PRO A 215 11.63 12.11 8.43
CA PRO A 215 10.81 13.25 8.80
C PRO A 215 9.38 12.84 9.14
N LYS A 216 8.81 13.43 10.19
CA LYS A 216 7.37 13.28 10.48
C LYS A 216 6.58 13.85 9.30
N GLY A 217 5.59 13.10 8.82
CA GLY A 217 4.77 13.52 7.69
C GLY A 217 5.46 13.45 6.33
N LEU A 218 6.52 12.63 6.18
CA LEU A 218 7.20 12.42 4.89
C LEU A 218 6.23 12.16 3.72
N PHE A 219 5.15 11.42 3.99
CA PHE A 219 4.09 11.08 3.03
C PHE A 219 2.72 11.69 3.37
N ALA A 220 2.66 12.81 4.11
CA ALA A 220 1.40 13.39 4.59
C ALA A 220 0.46 13.88 3.47
N ASP A 221 1.00 14.18 2.30
CA ASP A 221 0.27 14.61 1.09
C ASP A 221 -0.10 13.43 0.16
N CYS A 222 0.16 12.19 0.59
CA CYS A 222 0.00 10.99 -0.23
C CYS A 222 -1.11 10.10 0.34
N SER A 223 -1.78 9.36 -0.54
CA SER A 223 -2.76 8.35 -0.09
C SER A 223 -2.05 7.16 0.57
N GLU A 224 -2.67 6.58 1.59
CA GLU A 224 -2.14 5.37 2.26
C GLU A 224 -1.98 4.20 1.28
N LYS A 225 -2.91 4.07 0.33
CA LYS A 225 -2.86 3.07 -0.74
C LYS A 225 -1.58 3.19 -1.56
N LEU A 226 -1.14 4.42 -1.85
CA LEU A 226 0.08 4.65 -2.60
C LEU A 226 1.31 4.19 -1.82
N VAL A 227 1.43 4.61 -0.56
CA VAL A 227 2.57 4.22 0.29
C VAL A 227 2.59 2.70 0.46
N ALA A 228 1.42 2.07 0.65
CA ALA A 228 1.28 0.62 0.72
C ALA A 228 1.74 -0.09 -0.57
N ALA A 229 1.45 0.45 -1.75
CA ALA A 229 1.91 -0.10 -3.02
C ALA A 229 3.44 -0.05 -3.16
N TRP A 230 4.07 1.06 -2.81
CA TRP A 230 5.54 1.20 -2.80
C TRP A 230 6.19 0.27 -1.77
N ARG A 231 5.62 0.18 -0.56
CA ARG A 231 6.05 -0.77 0.49
C ARG A 231 5.91 -2.23 0.02
N ALA A 232 4.81 -2.59 -0.64
CA ALA A 232 4.59 -3.95 -1.14
C ALA A 232 5.62 -4.34 -2.22
N ARG A 233 6.02 -3.40 -3.08
CA ARG A 233 7.14 -3.60 -4.02
C ARG A 233 8.45 -3.78 -3.28
N ALA A 234 8.77 -2.88 -2.34
CA ALA A 234 10.01 -2.91 -1.57
C ALA A 234 10.18 -4.20 -0.75
N ILE A 235 9.09 -4.75 -0.18
CA ILE A 235 9.12 -6.01 0.59
C ILE A 235 9.67 -7.17 -0.23
N LYS A 236 9.29 -7.28 -1.51
CA LYS A 236 9.65 -8.39 -2.39
C LYS A 236 11.09 -8.34 -2.93
N MET A 237 11.76 -7.19 -2.80
CA MET A 237 13.08 -6.94 -3.37
C MET A 237 14.23 -7.40 -2.48
N TYR A 238 15.27 -7.99 -3.06
CA TYR A 238 16.55 -8.24 -2.39
C TYR A 238 17.43 -6.98 -2.38
N PRO A 239 18.46 -6.88 -1.51
CA PRO A 239 19.40 -5.77 -1.53
C PRO A 239 20.04 -5.51 -2.91
N SER A 240 20.30 -6.57 -3.69
CA SER A 240 20.74 -6.47 -5.09
C SER A 240 19.72 -5.76 -5.97
N ASP A 241 18.44 -6.13 -5.90
CA ASP A 241 17.38 -5.53 -6.72
C ASP A 241 17.24 -4.04 -6.41
N PHE A 242 17.39 -3.64 -5.15
CA PHE A 242 17.45 -2.22 -4.79
C PHE A 242 18.62 -1.53 -5.50
N ARG A 243 19.81 -2.14 -5.50
CA ARG A 243 21.01 -1.62 -6.17
C ARG A 243 20.89 -1.52 -7.69
N ASP A 244 20.05 -2.33 -8.32
CA ASP A 244 19.81 -2.27 -9.76
C ASP A 244 18.77 -1.20 -10.16
N THR A 245 17.98 -0.70 -9.21
CA THR A 245 17.06 0.42 -9.47
C THR A 245 17.76 1.77 -9.47
N ALA A 246 17.22 2.71 -10.26
CA ALA A 246 17.61 4.12 -10.20
C ALA A 246 17.55 4.64 -8.77
N GLU A 247 18.53 5.46 -8.37
CA GLU A 247 18.71 5.85 -6.98
C GLU A 247 17.48 6.56 -6.39
N ASP A 248 16.83 7.42 -7.17
CA ASP A 248 15.64 8.14 -6.72
C ASP A 248 14.50 7.20 -6.35
N VAL A 249 14.31 6.14 -7.16
CA VAL A 249 13.31 5.10 -6.93
C VAL A 249 13.72 4.25 -5.74
N ARG A 250 15.01 3.88 -5.63
CA ARG A 250 15.57 3.10 -4.53
C ARG A 250 15.32 3.77 -3.18
N VAL A 251 15.67 5.05 -3.06
CA VAL A 251 15.49 5.84 -1.84
C VAL A 251 14.01 5.91 -1.47
N THR A 252 13.14 6.15 -2.44
CA THR A 252 11.69 6.25 -2.22
C THR A 252 11.08 4.92 -1.78
N LEU A 253 11.51 3.79 -2.37
CA LEU A 253 11.08 2.44 -1.94
C LEU A 253 11.51 2.14 -0.50
N LEU A 254 12.77 2.44 -0.15
CA LEU A 254 13.30 2.23 1.20
C LEU A 254 12.60 3.15 2.22
N ALA A 255 12.34 4.40 1.84
CA ALA A 255 11.61 5.35 2.68
C ALA A 255 10.17 4.89 2.95
N ALA A 256 9.44 4.46 1.91
CA ALA A 256 8.09 3.92 2.05
C ALA A 256 8.08 2.68 2.94
N LEU A 257 9.00 1.73 2.72
CA LEU A 257 9.14 0.54 3.55
C LEU A 257 9.40 0.90 5.02
N CYS A 258 10.40 1.74 5.30
CA CYS A 258 10.79 2.06 6.67
C CYS A 258 9.71 2.89 7.39
N SER A 259 9.06 3.83 6.69
CA SER A 259 7.95 4.61 7.26
C SER A 259 6.76 3.72 7.62
N SER A 260 6.36 2.80 6.74
CA SER A 260 5.28 1.85 7.03
C SER A 260 5.66 0.90 8.17
N ARG A 261 6.88 0.34 8.13
CA ARG A 261 7.36 -0.57 9.17
C ARG A 261 7.47 0.07 10.54
N GLN A 262 7.79 1.36 10.61
CA GLN A 262 7.80 2.07 11.89
C GLN A 262 6.41 2.08 12.56
N ALA A 263 5.34 2.30 11.77
CA ALA A 263 3.96 2.25 12.28
C ALA A 263 3.55 0.81 12.64
N GLU A 264 3.81 -0.15 11.73
CA GLU A 264 3.46 -1.56 11.93
C GLU A 264 4.16 -2.17 13.17
N ILE A 265 5.45 -1.86 13.40
CA ILE A 265 6.18 -2.33 14.60
C ILE A 265 5.61 -1.67 15.86
N THR A 266 5.21 -0.40 15.79
CA THR A 266 4.61 0.29 16.93
C THR A 266 3.29 -0.37 17.32
N GLU A 267 2.45 -0.71 16.35
CA GLU A 267 1.18 -1.44 16.57
C GLU A 267 1.44 -2.85 17.11
N ALA A 268 2.37 -3.59 16.50
CA ALA A 268 2.76 -4.92 16.97
C ALA A 268 3.28 -4.91 18.43
N LEU A 269 4.02 -3.88 18.83
CA LEU A 269 4.47 -3.73 20.22
C LEU A 269 3.32 -3.54 21.19
N VAL A 270 2.28 -2.80 20.81
CA VAL A 270 1.07 -2.63 21.63
C VAL A 270 0.37 -3.98 21.80
N ASP A 271 0.19 -4.73 20.71
CA ASP A 271 -0.43 -6.06 20.74
C ASP A 271 0.37 -7.06 21.58
N LEU A 272 1.70 -7.10 21.41
CA LEU A 272 2.59 -7.95 22.19
C LEU A 272 2.54 -7.62 23.68
N LEU A 273 2.48 -6.33 24.04
CA LEU A 273 2.37 -5.89 25.43
C LEU A 273 1.03 -6.33 26.03
N ILE A 274 -0.08 -6.11 25.33
CA ILE A 274 -1.42 -6.55 25.77
C ILE A 274 -1.44 -8.06 25.99
N ALA A 275 -0.93 -8.83 25.02
CA ALA A 275 -0.89 -10.28 25.10
C ALA A 275 0.00 -10.77 26.26
N LEU A 276 1.14 -10.11 26.51
CA LEU A 276 2.03 -10.45 27.61
C LEU A 276 1.38 -10.19 28.97
N VAL A 277 0.67 -9.07 29.13
CA VAL A 277 -0.07 -8.74 30.36
C VAL A 277 -1.16 -9.79 30.62
N HIS A 278 -1.94 -10.17 29.61
CA HIS A 278 -2.94 -11.25 29.75
C HIS A 278 -2.30 -12.59 30.15
N LYS A 279 -1.16 -12.94 29.55
CA LYS A 279 -0.43 -14.18 29.89
C LYS A 279 0.08 -14.17 31.34
N ILE A 280 0.54 -13.03 31.83
CA ILE A 280 0.98 -12.86 33.23
C ILE A 280 -0.21 -13.00 34.18
N ASN A 281 -1.33 -12.32 33.90
CA ASN A 281 -2.55 -12.40 34.72
C ASN A 281 -3.08 -13.83 34.80
N ALA A 282 -3.24 -14.51 33.64
CA ALA A 282 -3.72 -15.88 33.60
C ALA A 282 -2.76 -16.86 34.31
N ARG A 283 -1.45 -16.59 34.33
CA ARG A 283 -0.48 -17.39 35.09
C ARG A 283 -0.58 -17.13 36.59
N ALA A 284 -0.84 -15.89 36.99
CA ALA A 284 -1.04 -15.51 38.39
C ALA A 284 -2.32 -16.15 38.94
N GLU A 285 -3.44 -16.06 38.24
CA GLU A 285 -4.72 -16.71 38.60
C GLU A 285 -4.55 -18.22 38.77
N ARG A 286 -3.99 -18.89 37.76
CA ARG A 286 -3.70 -20.34 37.84
C ARG A 286 -2.78 -20.70 39.01
N ARG A 287 -1.85 -19.82 39.40
CA ARG A 287 -0.99 -20.05 40.56
C ARG A 287 -1.77 -19.94 41.87
N VAL A 288 -2.66 -18.96 42.00
CA VAL A 288 -3.54 -18.79 43.16
C VAL A 288 -4.52 -19.95 43.28
N GLU A 289 -5.19 -20.35 42.19
CA GLU A 289 -6.10 -21.50 42.17
C GLU A 289 -5.40 -22.80 42.60
N LYS A 290 -4.17 -23.04 42.10
CA LYS A 290 -3.35 -24.18 42.51
C LYS A 290 -2.98 -24.14 43.98
N GLN A 291 -2.69 -22.96 44.53
CA GLN A 291 -2.39 -22.80 45.96
C GLN A 291 -3.64 -23.07 46.81
N LEU A 292 -4.80 -22.49 46.44
CA LEU A 292 -6.07 -22.71 47.14
C LEU A 292 -6.49 -24.19 47.11
N THR A 293 -6.40 -24.85 45.96
CA THR A 293 -6.69 -26.29 45.86
C THR A 293 -5.72 -27.14 46.67
N ALA A 294 -4.43 -26.79 46.71
CA ALA A 294 -3.45 -27.48 47.55
C ALA A 294 -3.74 -27.28 49.05
N GLU A 295 -4.12 -26.09 49.49
CA GLU A 295 -4.52 -25.81 50.87
C GLU A 295 -5.80 -26.56 51.26
N LEU A 296 -6.82 -26.56 50.41
CA LEU A 296 -8.05 -27.33 50.62
C LEU A 296 -7.78 -28.84 50.74
N ARG A 297 -6.90 -29.39 49.88
CA ARG A 297 -6.47 -30.80 49.98
C ARG A 297 -5.76 -31.10 51.31
N LYS A 298 -4.92 -30.17 51.81
CA LYS A 298 -4.26 -30.32 53.11
C LYS A 298 -5.26 -30.34 54.27
N VAL A 299 -6.30 -29.51 54.24
CA VAL A 299 -7.33 -29.49 55.29
C VAL A 299 -8.15 -30.78 55.30
N ARG A 300 -8.60 -31.26 54.14
CA ARG A 300 -9.32 -32.56 54.04
C ARG A 300 -8.44 -33.76 54.44
N GLY A 301 -7.15 -33.72 54.13
CA GLY A 301 -6.20 -34.75 54.56
C GLY A 301 -6.07 -34.84 56.08
N LYS A 302 -6.25 -33.73 56.82
CA LYS A 302 -6.23 -33.73 58.29
C LYS A 302 -7.47 -34.41 58.87
N GLU A 303 -8.65 -34.18 58.31
CA GLU A 303 -9.87 -34.88 58.71
C GLU A 303 -9.75 -36.39 58.48
N GLY A 304 -9.20 -36.82 57.34
CA GLY A 304 -8.94 -38.24 57.07
C GLY A 304 -7.89 -38.87 58.00
N ILE A 305 -6.87 -38.12 58.43
CA ILE A 305 -5.90 -38.59 59.44
C ILE A 305 -6.57 -38.71 60.80
N LEU A 306 -7.43 -37.75 61.19
CA LEU A 306 -8.21 -37.82 62.43
C LEU A 306 -9.20 -38.99 62.41
N PHE A 307 -9.81 -39.28 61.26
CA PHE A 307 -10.69 -40.43 61.08
C PHE A 307 -9.93 -41.76 61.20
N LYS A 308 -8.76 -41.87 60.56
CA LYS A 308 -7.87 -43.04 60.72
C LYS A 308 -7.34 -43.19 62.14
N LEU A 309 -7.09 -42.08 62.83
CA LEU A 309 -6.68 -42.08 64.23
C LEU A 309 -7.83 -42.55 65.14
N ALA A 310 -9.06 -42.14 64.85
CA ALA A 310 -10.26 -42.60 65.55
C ALA A 310 -10.55 -44.09 65.28
N GLU A 311 -10.45 -44.56 64.03
CA GLU A 311 -10.57 -45.98 63.69
C GLU A 311 -9.49 -46.82 64.37
N ALA A 312 -8.24 -46.37 64.37
CA ALA A 312 -7.15 -47.07 65.05
C ALA A 312 -7.34 -47.13 66.58
N ALA A 313 -7.95 -46.09 67.17
CA ALA A 313 -8.30 -46.07 68.59
C ALA A 313 -9.46 -47.00 68.94
N VAL A 314 -10.40 -47.24 68.01
CA VAL A 314 -11.52 -48.17 68.19
C VAL A 314 -11.10 -49.62 67.93
N GLY A 315 -10.20 -49.87 66.97
CA GLY A 315 -9.73 -51.21 66.60
C GLY A 315 -8.71 -51.84 67.56
N LYS A 316 -8.11 -51.06 68.47
CA LYS A 316 -7.22 -51.54 69.54
C LYS A 316 -7.50 -50.79 70.86
N PRO A 317 -8.47 -51.24 71.67
CA PRO A 317 -8.85 -50.53 72.89
C PRO A 317 -7.77 -50.53 73.99
N ASP A 318 -6.86 -51.51 74.00
CA ASP A 318 -6.04 -51.82 75.19
C ASP A 318 -4.52 -51.56 75.08
N GLU A 319 -4.05 -50.84 74.07
CA GLU A 319 -2.65 -50.38 74.04
C GLU A 319 -2.56 -48.86 73.97
N ARG A 320 -2.82 -48.17 75.11
CA ARG A 320 -2.08 -46.94 75.55
C ARG A 320 -2.53 -46.41 76.92
N GLY A 321 -2.29 -47.20 77.95
CA GLY A 321 -1.90 -46.65 79.25
C GLY A 321 -0.44 -46.15 79.18
N ARG A 322 -0.22 -44.91 78.72
CA ARG A 322 0.94 -44.02 78.98
C ARG A 322 0.94 -42.87 77.96
N VAL A 323 0.04 -41.90 78.16
CA VAL A 323 0.23 -40.54 77.63
C VAL A 323 0.71 -39.70 78.80
N ALA A 324 1.95 -39.21 78.69
CA ALA A 324 2.52 -38.23 79.60
C ALA A 324 1.65 -36.96 79.58
N ARG A 325 1.17 -36.57 80.75
CA ARG A 325 0.39 -35.34 81.00
C ARG A 325 1.21 -34.09 80.65
N PRO A 326 0.66 -33.12 79.89
CA PRO A 326 0.99 -31.72 80.07
C PRO A 326 0.12 -31.16 81.21
N ARG A 327 0.77 -30.52 82.20
CA ARG A 327 0.10 -29.82 83.31
C ARG A 327 -0.71 -28.60 82.82
N PRO A 328 -1.83 -28.24 83.46
CA PRO A 328 -2.55 -26.99 83.21
C PRO A 328 -2.07 -25.88 84.15
N ASP A 329 -1.93 -24.66 83.63
CA ASP A 329 -2.19 -23.36 84.27
C ASP A 329 -1.62 -22.25 83.36
N ALA A 330 -2.23 -21.09 83.14
CA ALA A 330 -3.51 -20.54 83.53
C ALA A 330 -3.80 -19.28 82.69
N ARG A 331 -5.09 -18.90 82.65
CA ARG A 331 -5.63 -17.54 82.45
C ARG A 331 -5.73 -16.97 81.03
N LEU A 332 -6.99 -17.01 80.57
CA LEU A 332 -7.66 -16.03 79.71
C LEU A 332 -7.22 -14.58 80.00
N ARG A 333 -7.00 -13.80 78.92
CA ARG A 333 -7.62 -12.48 78.76
C ARG A 333 -7.73 -12.11 77.27
N ARG A 334 -8.94 -11.72 76.89
CA ARG A 334 -9.31 -11.14 75.59
C ARG A 334 -8.61 -9.80 75.38
N THR A 335 -8.25 -9.47 74.13
CA THR A 335 -8.54 -8.18 73.46
C THR A 335 -8.04 -8.19 72.00
N ARG A 336 -8.88 -7.69 71.09
CA ARG A 336 -8.56 -7.17 69.74
C ARG A 336 -8.72 -5.63 69.81
N PRO A 337 -8.38 -4.81 68.79
CA PRO A 337 -7.29 -4.88 67.79
C PRO A 337 -6.57 -3.51 67.55
N HIS A 338 -5.57 -3.55 66.65
CA HIS A 338 -5.19 -2.54 65.65
C HIS A 338 -4.21 -1.37 65.90
N ARG A 339 -3.29 -1.26 64.92
CA ARG A 339 -2.59 -0.11 64.31
C ARG A 339 -1.51 0.64 65.10
N GLY A 340 -0.31 0.72 64.51
CA GLY A 340 0.53 1.92 64.63
C GLY A 340 2.03 1.74 64.47
N ARG A 341 2.54 1.99 63.25
CA ARG A 341 3.79 2.69 62.88
C ARG A 341 5.17 2.23 63.42
N ARG A 342 6.03 1.90 62.44
CA ARG A 342 7.42 2.36 62.15
C ARG A 342 8.41 2.59 63.32
N ALA A 343 9.47 1.76 63.31
CA ALA A 343 10.94 2.02 63.23
C ALA A 343 11.56 3.25 63.96
N PRO A 344 12.90 3.35 64.22
CA PRO A 344 14.01 2.50 63.74
C PRO A 344 15.23 2.32 64.73
N ARG A 345 16.31 1.72 64.17
CA ARG A 345 17.76 1.88 64.49
C ARG A 345 18.38 1.14 65.69
N GLY A 346 19.45 0.42 65.35
CA GLY A 346 20.59 0.10 66.24
C GLY A 346 21.83 -0.32 65.39
N PRO A 347 23.07 -0.03 65.82
CA PRO A 347 24.20 0.27 64.91
C PRO A 347 25.43 -0.67 65.05
N GLY A 348 26.42 -0.44 64.17
CA GLY A 348 27.84 -0.79 64.35
C GLY A 348 28.23 -2.18 63.82
N GLY A 349 29.34 -2.40 63.11
CA GLY A 349 30.49 -1.60 62.71
C GLY A 349 31.39 -2.49 61.81
N GLY A 350 32.19 -1.89 60.91
CA GLY A 350 33.04 -2.57 59.91
C GLY A 350 34.30 -3.24 60.48
N PRO A 351 35.47 -3.24 59.82
CA PRO A 351 35.80 -2.94 58.41
C PRO A 351 36.77 -4.00 57.77
N ALA A 352 37.08 -3.91 56.46
CA ALA A 352 38.42 -4.11 55.89
C ALA A 352 38.44 -4.07 54.34
N ASP A 353 39.05 -2.99 53.84
CA ASP A 353 40.01 -2.85 52.73
C ASP A 353 40.49 -4.13 51.98
N VAL A 354 40.62 -4.08 50.64
CA VAL A 354 41.85 -4.37 49.87
C VAL A 354 41.67 -4.03 48.38
N ARG A 355 42.72 -3.41 47.85
CA ARG A 355 42.98 -2.83 46.52
C ARG A 355 43.37 -3.86 45.42
N ARG A 356 43.41 -3.35 44.16
CA ARG A 356 44.35 -3.67 43.03
C ARG A 356 44.06 -4.99 42.27
N ARG A 357 44.28 -5.18 40.95
CA ARG A 357 45.18 -4.64 39.89
C ARG A 357 44.63 -5.09 38.51
N ARG A 358 44.56 -4.22 37.50
CA ARG A 358 45.30 -4.24 36.19
C ARG A 358 46.18 -5.45 35.82
N ALA A 359 46.00 -5.93 34.57
CA ALA A 359 47.00 -6.38 33.55
C ALA A 359 46.23 -6.48 32.20
N HIS A 360 46.57 -5.91 31.03
CA HIS A 360 47.78 -5.80 30.19
C HIS A 360 48.37 -7.12 29.67
N HIS A 361 48.11 -7.40 28.38
CA HIS A 361 48.96 -8.05 27.35
C HIS A 361 48.22 -7.78 26.01
N ASP A 362 48.69 -6.99 25.02
CA ASP A 362 49.90 -7.06 24.19
C ASP A 362 50.22 -8.46 23.62
N VAL A 363 50.05 -8.67 22.31
CA VAL A 363 51.13 -8.72 21.31
C VAL A 363 50.59 -9.13 19.91
N GLN A 364 50.93 -8.27 18.95
CA GLN A 364 51.17 -8.42 17.50
C GLN A 364 51.12 -9.83 16.83
N ARG A 365 50.62 -9.88 15.58
CA ARG A 365 51.40 -10.09 14.33
C ARG A 365 50.52 -10.34 13.09
N HIS A 366 50.71 -9.51 12.06
CA HIS A 366 50.54 -9.84 10.62
C HIS A 366 51.81 -10.59 10.12
N PRO A 367 51.93 -11.17 8.90
CA PRO A 367 51.27 -10.77 7.63
C PRO A 367 51.02 -11.88 6.54
N ARG A 368 50.56 -11.42 5.35
CA ARG A 368 50.73 -11.96 3.95
C ARG A 368 49.88 -13.15 3.43
N GLY A 369 49.16 -12.92 2.32
CA GLY A 369 48.59 -13.94 1.39
C GLY A 369 49.65 -14.44 0.38
N PRO A 370 49.35 -14.78 -0.89
CA PRO A 370 48.07 -15.06 -1.59
C PRO A 370 48.07 -16.44 -2.31
N ALA A 371 46.97 -16.87 -2.95
CA ALA A 371 47.01 -17.86 -4.04
C ALA A 371 45.75 -17.85 -4.92
N GLU A 372 45.92 -17.44 -6.18
CA GLU A 372 45.05 -17.78 -7.30
C GLU A 372 45.34 -19.22 -7.75
N HIS A 373 44.31 -19.99 -8.14
CA HIS A 373 44.44 -21.01 -9.20
C HIS A 373 43.10 -21.47 -9.77
N ARG A 374 42.96 -21.25 -11.08
CA ARG A 374 42.49 -22.17 -12.15
C ARG A 374 41.13 -22.89 -12.05
N ALA A 375 40.33 -22.63 -13.09
CA ALA A 375 39.23 -23.41 -13.68
C ALA A 375 39.71 -24.79 -14.25
N PRO A 376 38.99 -25.54 -15.14
CA PRO A 376 37.56 -25.60 -15.55
C PRO A 376 37.01 -27.07 -15.67
N ALA A 377 35.72 -27.26 -16.04
CA ALA A 377 35.17 -28.39 -16.85
C ALA A 377 33.62 -28.24 -17.00
N GLN A 378 33.05 -28.06 -18.22
CA GLN A 378 32.56 -29.08 -19.17
C GLN A 378 31.42 -29.96 -18.60
N SER A 379 30.14 -29.75 -18.97
CA SER A 379 29.40 -30.20 -20.18
C SER A 379 28.73 -31.59 -20.05
N GLY A 380 27.44 -31.68 -20.42
CA GLY A 380 26.66 -32.92 -20.62
C GLY A 380 25.30 -32.85 -19.90
N ASP A 381 24.21 -32.37 -20.54
CA ASP A 381 23.35 -33.01 -21.55
C ASP A 381 22.26 -33.94 -20.98
N ARG A 382 21.11 -33.99 -21.69
CA ARG A 382 19.82 -34.67 -21.47
C ARG A 382 18.79 -33.87 -20.66
N GLY A 383 17.54 -33.69 -21.07
CA GLY A 383 16.81 -34.27 -22.20
C GLY A 383 15.30 -34.17 -21.92
N ALA A 384 14.61 -33.43 -22.77
CA ALA A 384 13.19 -33.49 -23.18
C ALA A 384 12.11 -34.09 -22.25
N ARG A 385 11.02 -33.33 -22.04
CA ARG A 385 9.63 -33.55 -22.55
C ARG A 385 8.58 -32.95 -21.60
N GLY A 386 7.59 -32.24 -22.16
CA GLY A 386 6.35 -31.91 -21.45
C GLY A 386 5.59 -30.68 -21.97
N ARG A 387 5.00 -30.77 -23.18
CA ARG A 387 4.02 -29.80 -23.70
C ARG A 387 2.65 -29.97 -22.99
N ARG A 388 1.87 -28.88 -23.02
CA ARG A 388 0.41 -28.69 -22.78
C ARG A 388 0.09 -28.07 -21.40
N GLY A 389 -0.72 -27.03 -21.25
CA GLY A 389 -1.60 -26.35 -22.21
C GLY A 389 -1.78 -24.86 -21.88
N GLY A 390 -1.73 -24.03 -22.92
CA GLY A 390 -2.09 -22.62 -22.84
C GLY A 390 -3.59 -22.46 -23.02
N ALA A 391 -4.29 -22.10 -21.95
CA ALA A 391 -5.64 -21.57 -22.03
C ALA A 391 -5.53 -20.07 -22.32
N ARG A 392 -5.74 -19.69 -23.60
CA ARG A 392 -5.99 -18.30 -24.00
C ARG A 392 -7.37 -17.93 -23.48
N PHE A 393 -7.42 -17.11 -22.43
CA PHE A 393 -8.63 -16.38 -22.08
C PHE A 393 -8.80 -15.24 -23.08
N ALA A 394 -9.78 -15.39 -23.98
CA ALA A 394 -10.31 -14.28 -24.76
C ALA A 394 -11.13 -13.38 -23.81
N PRO A 395 -10.91 -12.06 -23.78
CA PRO A 395 -11.84 -11.16 -23.13
C PRO A 395 -13.06 -11.02 -24.05
N THR A 396 -14.21 -11.45 -23.55
CA THR A 396 -15.52 -11.22 -24.15
C THR A 396 -15.80 -9.73 -24.21
N GLU A 397 -15.93 -9.20 -25.43
CA GLU A 397 -16.53 -7.90 -25.70
C GLU A 397 -17.96 -7.87 -25.15
N ARG A 398 -18.10 -7.34 -23.93
CA ARG A 398 -19.34 -6.72 -23.46
C ARG A 398 -19.01 -5.28 -23.13
N GLU A 399 -18.67 -4.51 -24.15
CA GLU A 399 -18.79 -3.07 -24.07
C GLU A 399 -20.28 -2.72 -23.96
N PHE A 400 -20.60 -1.97 -22.93
CA PHE A 400 -21.93 -1.43 -22.67
C PHE A 400 -22.41 -0.62 -23.88
N ALA A 401 -23.36 -1.17 -24.63
CA ALA A 401 -24.16 -0.45 -25.59
C ALA A 401 -25.10 0.52 -24.85
N VAL A 402 -24.56 1.63 -24.36
CA VAL A 402 -25.35 2.78 -23.92
C VAL A 402 -25.83 3.50 -25.17
N THR A 403 -27.15 3.54 -25.37
CA THR A 403 -27.79 4.19 -26.53
C THR A 403 -27.37 5.67 -26.64
N PRO A 404 -27.25 6.22 -27.86
CA PRO A 404 -26.84 7.62 -28.09
C PRO A 404 -27.69 8.65 -27.33
N ALA A 405 -28.98 8.37 -27.13
CA ALA A 405 -29.88 9.20 -26.32
C ALA A 405 -29.50 9.23 -24.83
N ALA A 406 -29.01 8.11 -24.27
CA ALA A 406 -28.51 8.04 -22.91
C ALA A 406 -27.13 8.70 -22.79
N ARG A 407 -26.26 8.60 -23.82
CA ARG A 407 -25.01 9.37 -23.91
C ARG A 407 -25.28 10.88 -23.94
N ARG A 408 -26.27 11.36 -24.69
CA ARG A 408 -26.66 12.79 -24.74
C ARG A 408 -27.11 13.36 -23.39
N LYS A 409 -27.88 12.60 -22.60
CA LYS A 409 -28.24 13.00 -21.22
C LYS A 409 -27.05 12.99 -20.25
N VAL A 410 -26.08 12.09 -20.46
CA VAL A 410 -24.87 12.00 -19.63
C VAL A 410 -23.83 13.07 -19.98
N PHE A 411 -23.75 13.50 -21.26
CA PHE A 411 -22.76 14.46 -21.75
C PHE A 411 -23.17 15.94 -21.66
N GLY A 412 -24.36 16.27 -21.12
CA GLY A 412 -24.78 17.64 -20.86
C GLY A 412 -24.76 18.58 -22.08
N LEU A 413 -24.90 18.02 -23.28
CA LEU A 413 -25.02 18.81 -24.51
C LEU A 413 -26.49 19.15 -24.68
N ALA A 414 -26.79 20.44 -24.54
CA ALA A 414 -28.12 21.01 -24.67
C ALA A 414 -28.87 20.38 -25.86
N THR A 415 -30.09 19.93 -25.60
CA THR A 415 -31.04 19.56 -26.65
C THR A 415 -31.29 20.78 -27.53
N ALA A 416 -31.63 20.55 -28.80
CA ALA A 416 -32.04 21.63 -29.69
C ALA A 416 -33.21 22.46 -29.12
N ASP A 417 -33.98 21.91 -28.18
CA ASP A 417 -35.05 22.62 -27.45
C ASP A 417 -34.55 23.59 -26.38
N ASP A 418 -33.39 23.37 -25.75
CA ASP A 418 -32.88 24.26 -24.68
C ASP A 418 -32.15 25.52 -25.22
N ARG A 419 -32.07 25.69 -26.55
CA ARG A 419 -31.48 26.87 -27.21
C ARG A 419 -32.47 27.64 -28.09
N LEU A 420 -33.76 27.32 -28.00
CA LEU A 420 -34.86 28.05 -28.63
C LEU A 420 -35.71 28.87 -27.64
N ALA A 421 -35.16 29.17 -26.46
CA ALA A 421 -35.71 30.15 -25.52
C ALA A 421 -34.86 31.42 -25.46
#